data_AF-A0A940UMM2-F1
#
_entry.id   AF-A0A940UMM2-F1
#
_cell.length_a   1.000
_cell.length_b   1.000
_cell.length_c   1.000
_cell.angle_alpha   90.00
_cell.angle_beta   90.00
_cell.angle_gamma   90.00
#
_symmetry.space_group_name_H-M   'P 1'
#
loop_
_entity.id
_entity.type
_entity.pdbx_description
1 polymer ?
#
loop_
_entity_poly.entity_id
_entity_poly.type
_entity_poly.pdbx_seq_one_letter_code
_entity_poly.pdbx_strand_id
1 'polypeptide(L)'
;VYFGLAHTYGHPEIARILRDAGAEIVASVYTFGTAGNFRGFTDGKWSWKPIDPAWVDQLDLSTRRDALSALAKIVLGWPTWQGVRSYWALEQMARAMVAEFNADGLLLAPTRSCETDFRNGYIAMQRIFKNEIPTVEYDTETVDVRKMDIPGSKRKTELFVHLMEAHKKGGA
;
A
#
# COMPACT_ATOMS: atom_id res chain seq x y z
N VAL A 1 10.87 -1.94 16.93
CA VAL A 1 10.66 -2.22 15.50
C VAL A 1 9.68 -1.19 14.99
N TYR A 2 10.08 -0.40 13.99
CA TYR A 2 9.22 0.60 13.37
C TYR A 2 8.55 0.01 12.14
N PHE A 3 7.27 0.29 12.00
CA PHE A 3 6.41 -0.42 11.07
C PHE A 3 6.07 0.44 9.87
N GLY A 4 6.67 0.13 8.72
CA GLY A 4 6.45 0.83 7.46
C GLY A 4 5.34 0.20 6.63
N LEU A 5 4.46 1.02 6.06
CA LEU A 5 3.54 0.61 5.01
C LEU A 5 4.18 0.79 3.63
N ALA A 6 4.27 -0.26 2.83
CA ALA A 6 4.77 -0.17 1.45
C ALA A 6 3.60 0.04 0.47
N HIS A 7 3.61 1.14 -0.28
CA HIS A 7 2.55 1.47 -1.23
C HIS A 7 2.48 0.50 -2.43
N THR A 8 3.59 0.15 -3.07
CA THR A 8 3.63 -0.86 -4.15
C THR A 8 5.05 -1.43 -4.29
N TYR A 9 5.23 -2.42 -5.18
CA TYR A 9 6.49 -3.07 -5.62
C TYR A 9 7.76 -2.55 -4.94
N GLY A 10 8.03 -3.05 -3.74
CA GLY A 10 9.25 -2.71 -3.04
C GLY A 10 10.45 -3.40 -3.68
N HIS A 11 11.50 -2.64 -4.02
CA HIS A 11 12.76 -3.26 -4.38
C HIS A 11 13.36 -3.93 -3.12
N PRO A 12 13.78 -5.21 -3.16
CA PRO A 12 14.26 -5.93 -1.98
C PRO A 12 15.37 -5.20 -1.21
N GLU A 13 16.20 -4.46 -1.94
CA GLU A 13 17.26 -3.62 -1.36
C GLU A 13 16.73 -2.56 -0.38
N ILE A 14 15.54 -2.01 -0.60
CA ILE A 14 14.96 -1.00 0.29
C ILE A 14 14.43 -1.64 1.56
N ALA A 15 13.85 -2.83 1.48
CA ALA A 15 13.50 -3.62 2.66
C ALA A 15 14.76 -3.97 3.48
N ARG A 16 15.88 -4.25 2.81
CA ARG A 16 17.18 -4.48 3.48
C ARG A 16 17.68 -3.21 4.18
N ILE A 17 17.65 -2.06 3.50
CA ILE A 17 18.05 -0.77 4.07
C ILE A 17 17.20 -0.41 5.29
N LEU A 18 15.87 -0.57 5.21
CA LEU A 18 14.97 -0.35 6.35
C LEU A 18 15.35 -1.21 7.55
N ARG A 19 15.57 -2.51 7.31
CA ARG A 19 15.94 -3.47 8.34
C ARG A 19 17.27 -3.13 8.97
N ASP A 20 18.27 -2.80 8.17
CA ASP A 20 19.60 -2.41 8.65
C ASP A 20 19.54 -1.10 9.47
N ALA A 21 18.55 -0.23 9.19
CA ALA A 21 18.26 0.97 9.96
C ALA A 21 17.35 0.73 11.19
N GLY A 22 16.86 -0.48 11.43
CA GLY A 22 16.03 -0.84 12.60
C GLY A 22 14.51 -0.76 12.39
N ALA A 23 14.04 -0.73 11.14
CA ALA A 23 12.62 -0.72 10.76
C ALA A 23 12.23 -1.95 9.92
N GLU A 24 10.97 -2.36 9.98
CA GLU A 24 10.42 -3.49 9.23
C GLU A 24 9.13 -3.08 8.50
N ILE A 25 8.87 -3.71 7.35
CA ILE A 25 7.61 -3.55 6.63
C ILE A 25 6.64 -4.59 7.19
N VAL A 26 5.52 -4.16 7.78
CA VAL A 26 4.49 -5.08 8.31
C VAL A 26 3.23 -5.17 7.47
N ALA A 27 2.99 -4.18 6.62
CA ALA A 27 1.85 -4.20 5.74
C ALA A 27 2.15 -3.50 4.41
N SER A 28 1.45 -3.94 3.37
CA SER A 28 1.56 -3.34 2.03
C SER A 28 0.22 -3.35 1.32
N VAL A 29 -0.13 -2.23 0.70
CA VAL A 29 -1.35 -2.12 -0.13
C VAL A 29 -1.19 -2.83 -1.47
N TYR A 30 -0.07 -3.52 -1.70
CA TYR A 30 0.20 -4.29 -2.90
C TYR A 30 -0.77 -5.46 -3.10
N THR A 31 -1.11 -5.75 -4.36
CA THR A 31 -2.08 -6.80 -4.73
C THR A 31 -1.67 -8.20 -4.29
N PHE A 32 -0.37 -8.50 -4.21
CA PHE A 32 0.11 -9.76 -3.61
C PHE A 32 0.62 -9.58 -2.18
N GLY A 33 0.48 -8.38 -1.63
CA GLY A 33 0.78 -8.07 -0.24
C GLY A 33 -0.46 -8.22 0.64
N THR A 34 -0.47 -7.46 1.74
CA THR A 34 -1.49 -7.56 2.77
C THR A 34 -2.87 -7.19 2.26
N ALA A 35 -3.05 -6.16 1.42
CA ALA A 35 -4.40 -5.70 1.06
C ALA A 35 -5.12 -6.56 0.01
N GLY A 36 -4.41 -7.32 -0.83
CA GLY A 36 -4.99 -7.88 -2.05
C GLY A 36 -6.00 -9.02 -1.88
N ASN A 37 -6.01 -9.69 -0.73
CA ASN A 37 -6.85 -10.89 -0.49
C ASN A 37 -8.06 -10.61 0.42
N PHE A 38 -8.34 -9.34 0.73
CA PHE A 38 -9.43 -8.94 1.60
C PHE A 38 -10.57 -8.27 0.83
N ARG A 39 -11.76 -8.20 1.42
CA ARG A 39 -12.92 -7.53 0.84
C ARG A 39 -12.71 -6.02 0.68
N GLY A 40 -11.80 -5.43 1.45
CA GLY A 40 -11.46 -4.01 1.37
C GLY A 40 -12.62 -3.12 1.77
N PHE A 41 -12.93 -2.11 0.96
CA PHE A 41 -13.95 -1.13 1.29
C PHE A 41 -15.35 -1.59 0.86
N THR A 42 -16.20 -1.94 1.83
CA THR A 42 -17.58 -2.42 1.61
C THR A 42 -18.53 -1.71 2.56
N ASP A 43 -19.70 -1.27 2.08
CA ASP A 43 -20.74 -0.63 2.90
C ASP A 43 -20.23 0.56 3.73
N GLY A 44 -19.33 1.36 3.17
CA GLY A 44 -18.80 2.55 3.85
C GLY A 44 -17.72 2.27 4.90
N LYS A 45 -17.25 1.04 5.05
CA LYS A 45 -16.20 0.67 6.02
C LYS A 45 -15.14 -0.24 5.40
N TRP A 46 -13.92 -0.15 5.91
CA TRP A 46 -12.87 -1.12 5.57
C TRP A 46 -13.13 -2.47 6.24
N SER A 47 -12.82 -3.56 5.53
CA SER A 47 -13.05 -4.94 5.94
C SER A 47 -11.82 -5.80 5.66
N TRP A 48 -11.25 -6.34 6.76
CA TRP A 48 -10.21 -7.37 6.74
C TRP A 48 -10.77 -8.79 6.56
N LYS A 49 -12.05 -8.95 6.21
CA LYS A 49 -12.58 -10.27 5.88
C LYS A 49 -11.94 -10.76 4.59
N PRO A 50 -11.41 -11.99 4.54
CA PRO A 50 -10.91 -12.57 3.31
C PRO A 50 -11.99 -12.55 2.22
N ILE A 51 -11.53 -12.42 0.97
CA ILE A 51 -12.35 -12.80 -0.18
C ILE A 51 -12.52 -14.32 -0.08
N ASP A 52 -13.76 -14.78 0.08
CA ASP A 52 -14.07 -16.20 0.14
C ASP A 52 -13.95 -16.79 -1.27
N PRO A 53 -13.11 -17.78 -1.59
CA PRO A 53 -13.10 -18.35 -2.93
C PRO A 53 -14.38 -19.15 -3.24
N ALA A 54 -15.09 -19.65 -2.22
CA ALA A 54 -16.23 -20.56 -2.40
C ALA A 54 -17.46 -19.91 -3.03
N TRP A 55 -17.58 -18.57 -3.00
CA TRP A 55 -18.68 -17.91 -3.71
C TRP A 55 -18.49 -18.01 -5.24
N VAL A 56 -17.27 -18.24 -5.74
CA VAL A 56 -17.00 -18.46 -7.17
C VAL A 56 -17.68 -19.74 -7.64
N ASP A 57 -17.74 -20.77 -6.80
CA ASP A 57 -18.43 -22.03 -7.11
C ASP A 57 -19.95 -21.87 -7.25
N GLN A 58 -20.49 -20.74 -6.76
CA GLN A 58 -21.91 -20.39 -6.85
C GLN A 58 -22.22 -19.48 -8.05
N LEU A 59 -21.21 -19.10 -8.85
CA LEU A 59 -21.42 -18.24 -10.00
C LEU A 59 -22.06 -19.01 -11.16
N ASP A 60 -23.18 -18.49 -11.65
CA ASP A 60 -23.69 -18.88 -12.95
C ASP A 60 -22.83 -18.23 -14.04
N LEU A 61 -22.05 -19.05 -14.75
CA LEU A 61 -21.24 -18.64 -15.90
C LEU A 61 -21.81 -19.19 -17.22
N SER A 62 -23.07 -19.63 -17.22
CA SER A 62 -23.71 -20.31 -18.36
C SER A 62 -23.85 -19.43 -19.60
N THR A 63 -23.91 -18.11 -19.44
CA THR A 63 -23.91 -17.17 -20.56
C THR A 63 -22.71 -16.23 -20.53
N ARG A 64 -22.34 -15.73 -21.73
CA ARG A 64 -21.34 -14.66 -21.87
C ARG A 64 -21.66 -13.44 -21.00
N ARG A 65 -22.95 -13.09 -20.86
CA ARG A 65 -23.37 -11.93 -20.07
C ARG A 65 -23.14 -12.15 -18.58
N ASP A 66 -23.46 -13.35 -18.09
CA ASP A 66 -23.30 -13.69 -16.68
C ASP A 66 -21.82 -13.79 -16.32
N ALA A 67 -21.02 -14.43 -17.18
CA ALA A 67 -19.57 -14.47 -17.04
C ALA A 67 -18.92 -13.07 -17.00
N LEU A 68 -19.31 -12.18 -17.92
CA LEU A 68 -18.79 -10.80 -17.93
C LEU A 68 -19.24 -9.99 -16.71
N SER A 69 -20.49 -10.19 -16.26
CA SER A 69 -21.04 -9.51 -15.09
C SER A 69 -20.35 -9.97 -13.79
N ALA A 70 -20.10 -11.27 -13.66
CA ALA A 70 -19.34 -11.84 -12.56
C ALA A 70 -17.91 -11.29 -12.55
N LEU A 71 -17.21 -11.33 -13.68
CA LEU A 71 -15.86 -10.79 -13.82
C LEU A 71 -15.80 -9.30 -13.42
N ALA A 72 -16.74 -8.49 -13.89
CA ALA A 72 -16.80 -7.08 -13.54
C ALA A 72 -16.95 -6.86 -12.02
N LYS A 73 -17.84 -7.63 -11.37
CA LYS A 73 -18.03 -7.56 -9.91
C LYS A 73 -16.77 -7.97 -9.14
N ILE A 74 -16.07 -9.02 -9.60
CA ILE A 74 -14.80 -9.47 -9.01
C ILE A 74 -13.77 -8.35 -9.06
N VAL A 75 -13.50 -7.86 -10.27
CA VAL A 75 -12.41 -6.91 -10.52
C VAL A 75 -12.68 -5.57 -9.82
N LEU A 76 -13.91 -5.07 -9.87
CA LEU A 76 -14.28 -3.83 -9.20
C LEU A 76 -14.32 -3.97 -7.68
N GLY A 77 -14.53 -5.19 -7.16
CA GLY A 77 -14.53 -5.49 -5.74
C GLY A 77 -13.14 -5.57 -5.12
N TRP A 78 -12.06 -5.74 -5.90
CA TRP A 78 -10.72 -5.87 -5.31
C TRP A 78 -10.21 -4.55 -4.72
N PRO A 79 -9.67 -4.57 -3.49
CA PRO A 79 -9.28 -3.34 -2.80
C PRO A 79 -8.22 -2.54 -3.56
N THR A 80 -7.29 -3.23 -4.22
CA THR A 80 -6.24 -2.59 -5.02
C THR A 80 -6.82 -1.86 -6.24
N TRP A 81 -7.79 -2.46 -6.93
CA TRP A 81 -8.48 -1.81 -8.04
C TRP A 81 -9.40 -0.66 -7.58
N GLN A 82 -9.99 -0.75 -6.39
CA GLN A 82 -10.71 0.37 -5.78
C GLN A 82 -9.77 1.56 -5.52
N GLY A 83 -8.58 1.30 -4.95
CA GLY A 83 -7.57 2.33 -4.66
C GLY A 83 -6.97 2.99 -5.92
N VAL A 84 -6.87 2.25 -7.03
CA VAL A 84 -6.47 2.81 -8.34
C VAL A 84 -7.45 3.87 -8.84
N ARG A 85 -8.73 3.72 -8.53
CA ARG A 85 -9.82 4.57 -9.07
C ARG A 85 -10.33 5.62 -8.08
N SER A 86 -10.08 5.46 -6.79
CA SER A 86 -10.58 6.36 -5.74
C SER A 86 -9.54 6.64 -4.67
N TYR A 87 -9.18 7.91 -4.52
CA TYR A 87 -8.30 8.37 -3.45
C TYR A 87 -8.86 8.10 -2.06
N TRP A 88 -10.18 8.13 -1.92
CA TRP A 88 -10.84 7.87 -0.64
C TRP A 88 -10.78 6.40 -0.24
N ALA A 89 -10.90 5.46 -1.19
CA ALA A 89 -10.71 4.05 -0.90
C ALA A 89 -9.26 3.76 -0.47
N LEU A 90 -8.29 4.42 -1.11
CA LEU A 90 -6.88 4.33 -0.75
C LEU A 90 -6.59 4.92 0.64
N GLU A 91 -7.19 6.06 0.98
CA GLU A 91 -7.13 6.63 2.34
C GLU A 91 -7.63 5.64 3.38
N GLN A 92 -8.82 5.09 3.19
CA GLN A 92 -9.46 4.20 4.17
C GLN A 92 -8.68 2.90 4.34
N MET A 93 -8.14 2.36 3.25
CA MET A 93 -7.22 1.22 3.27
C MET A 93 -5.98 1.51 4.11
N ALA A 94 -5.34 2.65 3.86
CA ALA A 94 -4.13 3.03 4.55
C ALA A 94 -4.39 3.31 6.04
N ARG A 95 -5.48 4.00 6.39
CA ARG A 95 -5.89 4.22 7.79
C ARG A 95 -6.14 2.90 8.50
N ALA A 96 -6.86 1.99 7.86
CA ALA A 96 -7.12 0.67 8.42
C ALA A 96 -5.83 -0.12 8.63
N MET A 97 -4.86 0.01 7.72
CA MET A 97 -3.55 -0.63 7.87
C MET A 97 -2.72 -0.05 9.00
N VAL A 98 -2.67 1.28 9.10
CA VAL A 98 -1.96 1.94 10.21
C VAL A 98 -2.53 1.47 11.55
N ALA A 99 -3.86 1.42 11.67
CA ALA A 99 -4.53 0.99 12.88
C ALA A 99 -4.33 -0.52 13.17
N GLU A 100 -4.55 -1.40 12.20
CA GLU A 100 -4.47 -2.86 12.38
C GLU A 100 -3.05 -3.31 12.72
N PHE A 101 -2.05 -2.76 12.02
CA PHE A 101 -0.66 -3.18 12.15
C PHE A 101 0.17 -2.28 13.09
N ASN A 102 -0.48 -1.32 13.75
CA ASN A 102 0.18 -0.30 14.59
C ASN A 102 1.38 0.35 13.89
N ALA A 103 1.19 0.77 12.64
CA ALA A 103 2.27 1.31 11.81
C ALA A 103 2.79 2.63 12.40
N ASP A 104 4.11 2.77 12.52
CA ASP A 104 4.76 3.98 13.03
C ASP A 104 5.05 5.00 11.93
N GLY A 105 4.91 4.60 10.65
CA GLY A 105 5.10 5.48 9.51
C GLY A 105 4.70 4.87 8.17
N LEU A 106 4.67 5.71 7.14
CA LEU A 106 4.28 5.37 5.78
C LEU A 106 5.45 5.54 4.80
N LEU A 107 5.80 4.45 4.11
CA LEU A 107 6.84 4.45 3.10
C LEU A 107 6.22 4.41 1.69
N LEU A 108 6.26 5.54 1.01
CA LEU A 108 5.76 5.67 -0.35
C LEU A 108 6.81 5.20 -1.35
N ALA A 109 6.41 4.26 -2.20
CA ALA A 109 7.24 3.63 -3.21
C ALA A 109 6.70 3.92 -4.62
N PRO A 110 6.58 5.19 -5.06
CA PRO A 110 6.06 5.49 -6.38
C PRO A 110 7.02 4.98 -7.45
N THR A 111 6.58 4.02 -8.26
CA THR A 111 7.41 3.58 -9.38
C THR A 111 7.37 4.58 -10.53
N ARG A 112 8.55 4.96 -11.03
CA ARG A 112 8.69 5.92 -12.14
C ARG A 112 7.94 5.51 -13.40
N SER A 113 7.75 4.21 -13.60
CA SER A 113 7.07 3.67 -14.77
C SER A 113 5.55 3.46 -14.60
N CYS A 114 4.98 3.72 -13.41
CA CYS A 114 3.54 3.60 -13.15
C CYS A 114 2.95 4.94 -12.73
N GLU A 115 2.33 5.64 -13.68
CA GLU A 115 1.62 6.90 -13.41
C GLU A 115 0.51 6.74 -12.36
N THR A 116 -0.11 5.55 -12.30
CA THR A 116 -1.14 5.24 -11.29
C THR A 116 -0.56 5.25 -9.87
N ASP A 117 0.61 4.66 -9.66
CA ASP A 117 1.29 4.64 -8.37
C ASP A 117 1.81 6.03 -8.00
N PHE A 118 2.27 6.82 -8.98
CA PHE A 118 2.66 8.20 -8.74
C PHE A 118 1.45 9.07 -8.34
N ARG A 119 0.36 9.03 -9.11
CA ARG A 119 -0.84 9.83 -8.83
C ARG A 119 -1.50 9.44 -7.51
N ASN A 120 -1.71 8.16 -7.27
CA ASN A 120 -2.46 7.70 -6.11
C ASN A 120 -1.55 7.51 -4.89
N GLY A 121 -0.39 6.89 -5.08
CA GLY A 121 0.56 6.63 -4.02
C GLY A 121 1.33 7.84 -3.54
N TYR A 122 1.87 8.63 -4.46
CA TYR A 122 2.61 9.81 -4.05
C TYR A 122 1.67 10.96 -3.69
N ILE A 123 0.85 11.44 -4.63
CA ILE A 123 0.09 12.68 -4.43
C ILE A 123 -1.01 12.54 -3.36
N ALA A 124 -1.79 11.47 -3.38
CA ALA A 124 -2.91 11.35 -2.44
C ALA A 124 -2.47 10.93 -1.04
N MET A 125 -1.69 9.85 -0.92
CA MET A 125 -1.28 9.36 0.41
C MET A 125 -0.40 10.36 1.15
N GLN A 126 0.52 11.05 0.45
CA GLN A 126 1.29 12.12 1.08
C GLN A 126 0.37 13.23 1.59
N ARG A 127 -0.65 13.65 0.82
CA ARG A 127 -1.59 14.69 1.26
C ARG A 127 -2.40 14.28 2.49
N ILE A 128 -2.78 13.01 2.57
CA ILE A 128 -3.59 12.47 3.66
C ILE A 128 -2.75 12.33 4.94
N PHE A 129 -1.59 11.67 4.86
CA PHE A 129 -0.86 11.21 6.04
C PHE A 129 0.29 12.10 6.50
N LYS A 130 0.76 13.06 5.68
CA LYS A 130 1.97 13.85 6.01
C LYS A 130 1.92 14.57 7.36
N ASN A 131 0.72 14.85 7.86
CA ASN A 131 0.50 15.56 9.12
C ASN A 131 0.10 14.62 10.28
N GLU A 132 -0.09 13.33 10.00
CA GLU A 132 -0.62 12.36 10.96
C GLU A 132 0.44 11.35 11.39
N ILE A 133 1.22 10.84 10.44
CA ILE A 133 2.33 9.91 10.69
C ILE A 133 3.53 10.29 9.84
N PRO A 134 4.76 10.04 10.33
CA PRO A 134 5.96 10.10 9.53
C PRO A 134 5.74 9.46 8.16
N THR A 135 5.96 10.22 7.09
CA THR A 135 5.76 9.76 5.72
C THR A 135 6.98 10.13 4.90
N VAL A 136 7.58 9.15 4.22
CA VAL A 136 8.71 9.39 3.31
C VAL A 136 8.49 8.68 1.99
N GLU A 137 8.97 9.26 0.92
CA GLU A 137 9.08 8.61 -0.38
C GLU A 137 10.49 8.05 -0.60
N TYR A 138 10.60 6.98 -1.38
CA TYR A 138 11.85 6.62 -2.01
C TYR A 138 11.62 6.36 -3.50
N ASP A 139 12.70 6.50 -4.25
CA ASP A 139 12.66 6.34 -5.69
C ASP A 139 12.69 4.85 -6.04
N THR A 140 11.69 4.38 -6.79
CA THR A 140 11.63 2.99 -7.23
C THR A 140 11.42 2.86 -8.72
N GLU A 141 12.09 1.88 -9.31
CA GLU A 141 11.92 1.47 -10.68
C GLU A 141 11.92 -0.06 -10.73
N THR A 142 10.87 -0.62 -11.32
CA THR A 142 10.63 -2.06 -11.34
C THR A 142 11.36 -2.76 -12.48
N VAL A 143 11.73 -2.01 -13.54
CA VAL A 143 12.34 -2.59 -14.75
C VAL A 143 13.82 -2.22 -14.93
N ASP A 144 14.31 -1.17 -14.27
CA ASP A 144 15.67 -0.64 -14.45
C ASP A 144 16.21 0.05 -13.19
N VAL A 145 16.92 -0.71 -12.36
CA VAL A 145 17.49 -0.23 -11.09
C VAL A 145 18.48 0.93 -11.28
N ARG A 146 19.06 1.09 -12.47
CA ARG A 146 19.99 2.19 -12.77
C ARG A 146 19.30 3.55 -12.77
N LYS A 147 17.97 3.57 -12.90
CA LYS A 147 17.16 4.78 -12.79
C LYS A 147 16.90 5.16 -11.34
N MET A 148 17.14 4.28 -10.38
CA MET A 148 16.92 4.57 -8.96
C MET A 148 18.10 5.32 -8.35
N ASP A 149 17.80 6.36 -7.57
CA ASP A 149 18.78 6.94 -6.64
C ASP A 149 18.87 6.08 -5.36
N ILE A 150 19.58 4.97 -5.42
CA ILE A 150 19.79 4.08 -4.26
C ILE A 150 20.53 4.81 -3.12
N PRO A 151 21.62 5.58 -3.35
CA PRO A 151 22.29 6.31 -2.27
C PRO A 151 21.38 7.34 -1.59
N GLY A 152 20.58 8.08 -2.36
CA GLY A 152 19.60 9.03 -1.81
C GLY A 152 18.47 8.34 -1.08
N SER A 153 17.95 7.24 -1.63
CA SER A 153 16.92 6.42 -0.98
C SER A 153 17.41 5.88 0.35
N LYS A 154 18.66 5.40 0.42
CA LYS A 154 19.29 4.97 1.68
C LYS A 154 19.26 6.07 2.74
N ARG A 155 19.75 7.27 2.40
CA ARG A 155 19.77 8.41 3.33
C ARG A 155 18.36 8.81 3.78
N LYS A 156 17.40 8.86 2.86
CA LYS A 156 15.99 9.17 3.18
C LYS A 156 15.39 8.14 4.12
N THR A 157 15.63 6.86 3.86
CA THR A 157 15.12 5.75 4.67
C THR A 157 15.74 5.72 6.06
N GLU A 158 17.04 5.96 6.21
CA GLU A 158 17.69 6.06 7.52
C GLU A 158 17.12 7.23 8.34
N LEU A 159 16.99 8.41 7.72
CA LEU A 159 16.37 9.57 8.36
C LEU A 159 14.91 9.31 8.76
N PHE A 160 14.18 8.55 7.94
CA PHE A 160 12.81 8.19 8.21
C PHE A 160 12.65 7.36 9.48
N VAL A 161 13.59 6.45 9.78
CA VAL A 161 13.56 5.70 11.04
C VAL A 161 13.71 6.63 12.24
N HIS A 162 14.63 7.59 12.18
CA HIS A 162 14.77 8.60 13.23
C HIS A 162 13.52 9.47 13.39
N LEU A 163 12.83 9.78 12.29
CA LEU A 163 11.57 10.52 12.33
C LEU A 163 10.45 9.71 13.03
N MET A 164 10.34 8.41 12.73
CA MET A 164 9.41 7.50 13.42
C MET A 164 9.73 7.39 14.92
N GLU A 165 11.01 7.33 15.28
CA GLU A 165 11.45 7.31 16.67
C GLU A 165 11.07 8.59 17.42
N ALA A 166 11.35 9.75 16.82
CA ALA A 166 11.03 11.04 17.40
C ALA A 166 9.52 11.22 17.59
N HIS A 167 8.72 10.84 16.59
CA HIS A 167 7.25 10.91 16.67
C HIS A 167 6.71 10.03 17.81
N LYS A 168 7.17 8.77 17.89
CA LYS A 168 6.74 7.83 18.94
C LYS A 168 7.11 8.26 20.34
N LYS A 169 8.29 8.88 20.53
CA LYS A 169 8.76 9.39 21.82
C LYS A 169 8.13 10.73 22.20
N GLY A 170 7.79 11.55 21.20
CA GLY A 170 7.28 12.90 21.38
C GLY A 170 5.80 12.99 21.77
N GLY A 171 5.02 11.91 21.59
CA GLY A 171 3.61 11.86 22.04
C GLY A 171 2.72 12.93 21.40
N ALA A 172 2.86 13.15 20.09
CA ALA A 172 1.95 13.99 19.30
C ALA A 172 0.90 13.13 18.62
#